data_AF-A0A958UZ46-F1
#
_entry.id   AF-A0A958UZ46-F1
#
_cell.length_a   1.000
_cell.length_b   1.000
_cell.length_c   1.000
_cell.angle_alpha   90.00
_cell.angle_beta   90.00
_cell.angle_gamma   90.00
#
_symmetry.space_group_name_H-M   'P 1'
#
loop_
_entity.id
_entity.type
_entity.pdbx_description
1 polymer ?
#
loop_
_entity_poly.entity_id
_entity_poly.type
_entity_poly.pdbx_seq_one_letter_code
_entity_poly.pdbx_strand_id
1 'polypeptide(L)'
;MIGAILASICLFAFPMSPALWFAVGLLWILDVGNNTAMEPYRAFVGDKLPEDQLTFGYQMQSLFVGAGITIANFSLFLFQKWFSAPAEAVESVRSIPEWVYYSFFLGAFASIATVAWSVWKTPEIPPSEAELKEIREFNKDKPHPFIQILSALLVVLSVPIILGMALGYIIPYLFVNYNLLVVIMLIIAFVWLFFLYKLIKNNPENTAIKKFGDLLMPLMEASEAIKDMPAFMWRLAAVYFFQWYALFIYWQFITPMIKTSIPGISPDGALAQAGLMNGTYNFVTMIVALALVPIAKKYGSKNVYVLSLLFTGFAMIVLPFIKNEYFLLLPMIFLGIGWACMMGIPYSMVSKIISHERRGVYMGIVNMMIVIPMLIETVSFGPIIEFGLNDNAIYAILFAGVFFIIAALLAMRLNLPKHNSPETA
;
A
#
# COMPACT_ATOMS: atom_id res chain seq x y z
N MET A 1 -4.47 2.30 17.95
CA MET A 1 -5.23 3.49 18.43
C MET A 1 -4.60 4.81 17.98
N ILE A 2 -3.34 5.09 18.32
CA ILE A 2 -2.67 6.38 17.99
C ILE A 2 -2.80 6.73 16.51
N GLY A 3 -2.54 5.78 15.61
CA GLY A 3 -2.69 6.00 14.17
C GLY A 3 -4.10 6.41 13.74
N ALA A 4 -5.15 5.81 14.32
CA ALA A 4 -6.54 6.14 14.01
C ALA A 4 -6.94 7.52 14.53
N ILE A 5 -6.42 7.93 15.68
CA ILE A 5 -6.60 9.29 16.22
C ILE A 5 -5.97 10.31 15.26
N LEU A 6 -4.71 10.09 14.86
CA LEU A 6 -4.02 10.95 13.91
C LEU A 6 -4.77 11.04 12.57
N ALA A 7 -5.14 9.90 11.99
CA ALA A 7 -5.89 9.85 10.74
C ALA A 7 -7.25 10.58 10.83
N SER A 8 -7.97 10.40 11.94
CA SER A 8 -9.29 11.04 12.14
C SER A 8 -9.19 12.55 12.30
N ILE A 9 -8.16 13.05 13.00
CA ILE A 9 -7.86 14.48 13.10
C ILE A 9 -7.56 15.05 11.71
N CYS A 10 -6.73 14.36 10.92
CA CYS A 10 -6.41 14.79 9.56
C CYS A 10 -7.65 14.81 8.65
N LEU A 11 -8.50 13.77 8.70
CA LEU A 11 -9.75 13.73 7.94
C LEU A 11 -10.69 14.88 8.31
N PHE A 12 -10.78 15.21 9.61
CA PHE A 12 -11.59 16.34 10.07
C PHE A 12 -11.04 17.69 9.59
N ALA A 13 -9.72 17.86 9.61
CA ALA A 13 -9.06 19.09 9.18
C ALA A 13 -8.96 19.25 7.65
N PHE A 14 -9.01 18.15 6.89
CA PHE A 14 -8.77 18.11 5.44
C PHE A 14 -9.61 19.10 4.63
N PRO A 15 -10.95 19.13 4.76
CA PRO A 15 -11.79 20.04 3.97
C PRO A 15 -11.69 21.50 4.45
N MET A 16 -11.01 21.76 5.58
CA MET A 16 -10.75 23.11 6.11
C MET A 16 -9.38 23.66 5.67
N SER A 17 -8.67 22.98 4.77
CA SER A 17 -7.33 23.36 4.33
C SER A 17 -7.33 24.74 3.66
N PRO A 18 -6.58 25.74 4.19
CA PRO A 18 -6.57 27.09 3.62
C PRO A 18 -5.69 27.22 2.37
N ALA A 19 -4.80 26.24 2.13
CA ALA A 19 -3.87 26.22 1.01
C ALA A 19 -3.55 24.78 0.59
N LEU A 20 -3.12 24.61 -0.67
CA LEU A 20 -2.77 23.29 -1.22
C LEU A 20 -1.67 22.58 -0.40
N TRP A 21 -0.64 23.32 0.02
CA TRP A 21 0.47 22.76 0.81
C TRP A 21 0.02 22.26 2.18
N PHE A 22 -1.01 22.88 2.76
CA PHE A 22 -1.61 22.41 4.01
C PHE A 22 -2.34 21.08 3.80
N ALA A 23 -3.10 20.95 2.70
CA ALA A 23 -3.74 19.68 2.33
C ALA A 23 -2.72 18.57 2.04
N VAL A 24 -1.61 18.89 1.36
CA VAL A 24 -0.50 17.95 1.14
C VAL A 24 0.14 17.51 2.47
N GLY A 25 0.38 18.44 3.40
CA GLY A 25 0.89 18.11 4.73
C GLY A 25 -0.07 17.21 5.53
N LEU A 26 -1.37 17.50 5.48
CA LEU A 26 -2.38 16.65 6.09
C LEU A 26 -2.45 15.27 5.45
N LEU A 27 -2.28 15.16 4.13
CA LEU A 27 -2.23 13.88 3.43
C LEU A 27 -1.06 13.01 3.92
N TRP A 28 0.13 13.59 4.09
CA TRP A 28 1.28 12.84 4.61
C TRP A 28 1.07 12.38 6.06
N ILE A 29 0.49 13.23 6.92
CA ILE A 29 0.19 12.83 8.30
C ILE A 29 -0.92 11.77 8.32
N LEU A 30 -1.93 11.90 7.45
CA LEU A 30 -2.99 10.91 7.29
C LEU A 30 -2.43 9.56 6.85
N ASP A 31 -1.48 9.54 5.90
CA ASP A 31 -0.80 8.31 5.46
C ASP A 31 -0.01 7.67 6.61
N VAL A 32 0.72 8.47 7.39
CA VAL A 32 1.41 7.97 8.59
C VAL A 32 0.41 7.39 9.59
N GLY A 33 -0.70 8.10 9.85
CA GLY A 33 -1.76 7.66 10.76
C GLY A 33 -2.41 6.35 10.32
N ASN A 34 -2.77 6.26 9.04
CA ASN A 34 -3.37 5.08 8.43
C ASN A 34 -2.44 3.87 8.49
N ASN A 35 -1.17 4.01 8.11
CA ASN A 35 -0.21 2.92 8.20
C ASN A 35 0.05 2.48 9.65
N THR A 36 0.11 3.44 10.59
CA THR A 36 0.25 3.16 12.03
C THR A 36 -0.97 2.42 12.61
N ALA A 37 -2.15 2.59 12.01
CA ALA A 37 -3.36 1.86 12.40
C ALA A 37 -3.49 0.49 11.70
N MET A 38 -3.16 0.42 10.41
CA MET A 38 -3.42 -0.72 9.54
C MET A 38 -2.41 -1.85 9.70
N GLU A 39 -1.12 -1.54 9.82
CA GLU A 39 -0.07 -2.57 9.84
C GLU A 39 -0.10 -3.48 11.08
N PRO A 40 -0.32 -2.95 12.31
CA PRO A 40 -0.51 -3.81 13.47
C PRO A 40 -1.67 -4.79 13.31
N TYR A 41 -2.77 -4.37 12.67
CA TYR A 41 -3.92 -5.23 12.41
C TYR A 41 -3.59 -6.43 11.49
N ARG A 42 -2.70 -6.25 10.51
CA ARG A 42 -2.26 -7.33 9.61
C ARG A 42 -1.43 -8.39 10.33
N ALA A 43 -0.54 -7.97 11.22
CA ALA A 43 0.21 -8.87 12.09
C ALA A 43 -0.75 -9.59 13.06
N PHE A 44 -1.68 -8.83 13.64
CA PHE A 44 -2.64 -9.31 14.64
C PHE A 44 -3.55 -10.44 14.13
N VAL A 45 -3.99 -10.38 12.87
CA VAL A 45 -4.74 -11.48 12.23
C VAL A 45 -3.92 -12.76 12.19
N GLY A 46 -2.63 -12.65 11.86
CA GLY A 46 -1.72 -13.79 11.89
C GLY A 46 -1.53 -14.34 13.30
N ASP A 47 -1.46 -13.46 14.30
CA ASP A 47 -1.18 -13.83 15.71
C ASP A 47 -2.36 -14.52 16.39
N LYS A 48 -3.59 -14.14 16.04
CA LYS A 48 -4.79 -14.65 16.72
C LYS A 48 -5.43 -15.86 16.06
N LEU A 49 -5.29 -16.01 14.75
CA LEU A 49 -5.98 -17.07 14.03
C LEU A 49 -5.13 -18.33 13.88
N PRO A 50 -5.73 -19.52 14.01
CA PRO A 50 -5.06 -20.77 13.65
C PRO A 50 -4.78 -20.80 12.14
N GLU A 51 -3.79 -21.60 11.71
CA GLU A 51 -3.29 -21.62 10.34
C GLU A 51 -4.35 -21.91 9.27
N ASP A 52 -5.35 -22.72 9.61
CA ASP A 52 -6.46 -23.12 8.74
C ASP A 52 -7.49 -21.99 8.53
N GLN A 53 -7.48 -20.99 9.41
CA GLN A 53 -8.32 -19.78 9.36
C GLN A 53 -7.59 -18.54 8.85
N LEU A 54 -6.26 -18.56 8.68
CA LEU A 54 -5.50 -17.41 8.17
C LEU A 54 -6.05 -16.88 6.84
N THR A 55 -6.38 -17.76 5.90
CA THR A 55 -6.97 -17.35 4.62
C THR A 55 -8.33 -16.67 4.82
N PHE A 56 -9.16 -17.15 5.75
CA PHE A 56 -10.42 -16.49 6.09
C PHE A 56 -10.17 -15.10 6.69
N GLY A 57 -9.25 -15.00 7.66
CA GLY A 57 -8.89 -13.74 8.30
C GLY A 57 -8.41 -12.68 7.31
N TYR A 58 -7.45 -13.01 6.45
CA TYR A 58 -6.94 -12.06 5.44
C TYR A 58 -7.98 -11.73 4.35
N GLN A 59 -8.90 -12.64 4.05
CA GLN A 59 -10.01 -12.32 3.14
C GLN A 59 -11.10 -11.46 3.78
N MET A 60 -11.32 -11.56 5.10
CA MET A 60 -12.15 -10.59 5.82
C MET A 60 -11.58 -9.18 5.70
N GLN A 61 -10.24 -9.03 5.74
CA GLN A 61 -9.61 -7.72 5.49
C GLN A 61 -9.94 -7.21 4.09
N SER A 62 -9.77 -8.07 3.08
CA SER A 62 -10.06 -7.72 1.68
C SER A 62 -11.52 -7.32 1.48
N LEU A 63 -12.45 -8.02 2.14
CA LEU A 63 -13.87 -7.66 2.16
C LEU A 63 -14.07 -6.26 2.74
N PHE A 64 -13.51 -5.97 3.91
CA PHE A 64 -13.71 -4.69 4.58
C PHE A 64 -13.01 -3.52 3.88
N VAL A 65 -11.89 -3.76 3.21
CA VAL A 65 -11.26 -2.77 2.31
C VAL A 65 -12.20 -2.44 1.16
N GLY A 66 -12.72 -3.45 0.47
CA GLY A 66 -13.70 -3.27 -0.62
C GLY A 66 -14.98 -2.58 -0.13
N ALA A 67 -15.51 -3.00 1.02
CA ALA A 67 -16.70 -2.42 1.63
C ALA A 67 -16.50 -0.96 2.02
N GLY A 68 -15.38 -0.64 2.67
CA GLY A 68 -15.05 0.73 3.08
C GLY A 68 -14.98 1.69 1.89
N ILE A 69 -14.27 1.29 0.82
CA ILE A 69 -14.17 2.12 -0.40
C ILE A 69 -15.52 2.23 -1.11
N THR A 70 -16.30 1.14 -1.17
CA THR A 70 -17.65 1.15 -1.76
C THR A 70 -18.56 2.11 -1.02
N ILE A 71 -18.59 2.04 0.32
CA ILE A 71 -19.42 2.90 1.16
C ILE A 71 -18.98 4.35 1.04
N ALA A 72 -17.67 4.64 0.97
CA ALA A 72 -17.15 5.99 0.78
C ALA A 72 -17.54 6.58 -0.59
N ASN A 73 -17.46 5.79 -1.66
CA ASN A 73 -17.93 6.23 -2.99
C ASN A 73 -19.45 6.46 -2.99
N PHE A 74 -20.21 5.60 -2.32
CA PHE A 74 -21.66 5.73 -2.23
C PHE A 74 -22.09 6.92 -1.35
N SER A 75 -21.34 7.23 -0.28
CA SER A 75 -21.64 8.36 0.59
C SER A 75 -21.52 9.69 -0.15
N LEU A 76 -20.53 9.85 -1.03
CA LEU A 76 -20.39 11.05 -1.86
C LEU A 76 -21.63 11.26 -2.73
N PHE A 77 -22.10 10.21 -3.41
CA PHE A 77 -23.30 10.28 -4.25
C PHE A 77 -24.56 10.59 -3.43
N LEU A 78 -24.77 9.88 -2.30
CA LEU A 78 -25.92 10.09 -1.44
C LEU A 78 -25.95 11.50 -0.83
N PHE A 79 -24.80 11.97 -0.35
CA PHE A 79 -24.71 13.27 0.30
C PHE A 79 -24.86 14.40 -0.71
N GLN A 80 -24.31 14.26 -1.91
CA GLN A 80 -24.61 15.18 -3.00
C GLN A 80 -26.13 15.22 -3.24
N LYS A 81 -26.79 14.08 -3.43
CA LYS A 81 -28.24 14.04 -3.71
C LYS A 81 -29.11 14.62 -2.59
N TRP A 82 -28.75 14.39 -1.33
CA TRP A 82 -29.56 14.78 -0.18
C TRP A 82 -29.27 16.19 0.35
N PHE A 83 -28.05 16.68 0.13
CA PHE A 83 -27.56 17.91 0.78
C PHE A 83 -27.00 18.94 -0.21
N SER A 84 -27.04 18.71 -1.54
CA SER A 84 -26.67 19.75 -2.52
C SER A 84 -27.73 20.85 -2.60
N ALA A 85 -27.30 22.11 -2.51
CA ALA A 85 -28.14 23.26 -2.78
C ALA A 85 -28.52 23.35 -4.28
N PRO A 86 -29.66 23.99 -4.64
CA PRO A 86 -30.04 24.25 -6.03
C PRO A 86 -28.97 25.07 -6.77
N ALA A 87 -28.80 24.77 -8.06
CA ALA A 87 -27.73 25.33 -8.91
C ALA A 87 -27.69 26.87 -9.02
N GLU A 88 -28.78 27.55 -8.66
CA GLU A 88 -28.94 29.01 -8.75
C GLU A 88 -28.26 29.79 -7.62
N ALA A 89 -27.75 29.11 -6.57
CA ALA A 89 -27.17 29.75 -5.38
C ALA A 89 -25.63 29.78 -5.34
N VAL A 90 -24.93 29.31 -6.38
CA VAL A 90 -23.47 29.10 -6.33
C VAL A 90 -22.71 30.10 -7.21
N GLU A 91 -22.94 31.39 -6.99
CA GLU A 91 -22.00 32.44 -7.39
C GLU A 91 -20.87 32.55 -6.36
N SER A 92 -19.96 31.56 -6.35
CA SER A 92 -18.56 31.74 -5.90
C SER A 92 -17.80 30.43 -6.05
N VAL A 93 -17.19 30.26 -7.23
CA VAL A 93 -16.20 29.23 -7.50
C VAL A 93 -15.00 29.45 -6.56
N ARG A 94 -14.87 28.64 -5.48
CA ARG A 94 -13.61 28.25 -4.82
C ARG A 94 -13.75 27.41 -3.55
N SER A 95 -14.93 27.22 -2.97
CA SER A 95 -15.10 26.37 -1.78
C SER A 95 -15.49 24.93 -2.16
N ILE A 96 -14.95 23.97 -1.42
CA ILE A 96 -15.40 22.56 -1.50
C ILE A 96 -16.90 22.54 -1.13
N PRO A 97 -17.77 21.81 -1.85
CA PRO A 97 -19.19 21.75 -1.50
C PRO A 97 -19.43 21.20 -0.09
N GLU A 98 -20.38 21.76 0.67
CA GLU A 98 -20.64 21.38 2.06
C GLU A 98 -20.92 19.87 2.24
N TRP A 99 -21.65 19.26 1.30
CA TRP A 99 -21.95 17.82 1.34
C TRP A 99 -20.72 16.92 1.28
N VAL A 100 -19.59 17.42 0.75
CA VAL A 100 -18.30 16.71 0.77
C VAL A 100 -17.71 16.67 2.19
N TYR A 101 -17.88 17.73 2.99
CA TYR A 101 -17.40 17.79 4.38
C TYR A 101 -18.01 16.65 5.21
N TYR A 102 -19.28 16.36 5.00
CA TYR A 102 -19.97 15.27 5.69
C TYR A 102 -19.33 13.90 5.42
N SER A 103 -18.81 13.67 4.20
CA SER A 103 -18.09 12.43 3.89
C SER A 103 -16.77 12.33 4.66
N PHE A 104 -16.02 13.44 4.77
CA PHE A 104 -14.79 13.50 5.58
C PHE A 104 -15.07 13.25 7.06
N PHE A 105 -16.12 13.88 7.62
CA PHE A 105 -16.47 13.74 9.03
C PHE A 105 -17.01 12.34 9.36
N LEU A 106 -17.83 11.75 8.49
CA LEU A 106 -18.26 10.37 8.63
C LEU A 106 -17.05 9.42 8.60
N GLY A 107 -16.11 9.64 7.68
CA GLY A 107 -14.87 8.87 7.59
C GLY A 107 -14.01 8.97 8.86
N ALA A 108 -13.85 10.18 9.41
CA ALA A 108 -13.13 10.41 10.66
C ALA A 108 -13.78 9.66 11.83
N PHE A 109 -15.11 9.77 11.99
CA PHE A 109 -15.84 9.07 13.04
C PHE A 109 -15.75 7.55 12.87
N ALA A 110 -15.98 7.03 11.67
CA ALA A 110 -15.92 5.60 11.38
C ALA A 110 -14.52 5.03 11.65
N SER A 111 -13.47 5.74 11.27
CA SER A 111 -12.07 5.34 11.50
C SER A 111 -11.77 5.15 12.99
N ILE A 112 -12.03 6.16 13.82
CA ILE A 112 -11.76 6.07 15.25
C ILE A 112 -12.69 5.07 15.96
N ALA A 113 -13.98 5.04 15.61
CA ALA A 113 -14.96 4.17 16.27
C ALA A 113 -14.69 2.69 16.00
N THR A 114 -14.37 2.32 14.75
CA THR A 114 -14.09 0.92 14.38
C THR A 114 -12.78 0.42 14.97
N VAL A 115 -11.75 1.26 15.04
CA VAL A 115 -10.47 0.91 15.69
C VAL A 115 -10.65 0.82 17.21
N ALA A 116 -11.41 1.74 17.82
CA ALA A 116 -11.71 1.68 19.25
C ALA A 116 -12.50 0.42 19.63
N TRP A 117 -13.50 0.06 18.84
CA TRP A 117 -14.23 -1.18 19.00
C TRP A 117 -13.30 -2.40 18.96
N SER A 118 -12.38 -2.44 17.99
CA SER A 118 -11.44 -3.54 17.81
C SER A 118 -10.48 -3.69 18.99
N VAL A 119 -9.88 -2.58 19.44
CA VAL A 119 -8.99 -2.54 20.62
C VAL A 119 -9.72 -2.99 21.88
N TRP A 120 -10.98 -2.59 22.05
CA TRP A 120 -11.77 -2.97 23.22
C TRP A 120 -12.22 -4.43 23.20
N LYS A 121 -12.63 -4.96 22.04
CA LYS A 121 -13.18 -6.33 21.94
C LYS A 121 -12.13 -7.41 21.79
N THR A 122 -10.95 -7.09 21.27
CA THR A 122 -9.94 -8.09 20.94
C THR A 122 -8.61 -7.74 21.59
N PRO A 123 -8.43 -8.02 22.89
CA PRO A 123 -7.19 -7.72 23.59
C PRO A 123 -6.02 -8.55 23.04
N GLU A 124 -4.82 -7.95 23.03
CA GLU A 124 -3.58 -8.63 22.65
C GLU A 124 -3.21 -9.74 23.65
N ILE A 125 -2.40 -10.70 23.19
CA ILE A 125 -1.87 -11.74 24.06
C ILE A 125 -0.74 -11.11 24.87
N PRO A 126 -0.83 -11.00 26.21
CA PRO A 126 0.24 -10.43 26.99
C PRO A 126 1.47 -11.35 26.95
N PRO A 127 2.69 -10.80 26.88
CA PRO A 127 3.90 -11.61 26.98
C PRO A 127 3.97 -12.30 28.35
N SER A 128 4.57 -13.49 28.40
CA SER A 128 4.89 -14.19 29.63
C SER A 128 5.94 -13.43 30.46
N GLU A 129 6.05 -13.74 31.75
CA GLU A 129 7.06 -13.12 32.63
C GLU A 129 8.51 -13.35 32.14
N ALA A 130 8.77 -14.51 31.52
CA ALA A 130 10.07 -14.81 30.92
C ALA A 130 10.35 -13.91 29.71
N GLU A 131 9.39 -13.79 28.79
CA GLU A 131 9.50 -12.90 27.62
C GLU A 131 9.60 -11.42 28.05
N LEU A 132 8.84 -10.99 29.06
CA LEU A 132 8.95 -9.64 29.62
C LEU A 132 10.34 -9.36 30.18
N LYS A 133 10.96 -10.34 30.82
CA LYS A 133 12.33 -10.22 31.32
C LYS A 133 13.32 -10.08 30.15
N GLU A 134 13.20 -10.92 29.13
CA GLU A 134 14.05 -10.84 27.92
C GLU A 134 13.90 -9.48 27.21
N ILE A 135 12.67 -8.98 27.05
CA ILE A 135 12.39 -7.67 26.45
C ILE A 135 13.01 -6.54 27.28
N ARG A 136 12.92 -6.61 28.61
CA ARG A 136 13.51 -5.60 29.51
C ARG A 136 15.03 -5.64 29.45
N GLU A 137 15.63 -6.82 29.45
CA GLU A 137 17.09 -6.99 29.34
C GLU A 137 17.59 -6.50 27.97
N PHE A 138 16.89 -6.83 26.88
CA PHE A 138 17.22 -6.36 25.55
C PHE A 138 17.17 -4.82 25.45
N ASN A 139 16.25 -4.16 26.15
CA ASN A 139 16.04 -2.70 26.09
C ASN A 139 16.80 -1.88 27.14
N LYS A 140 17.42 -2.51 28.15
CA LYS A 140 17.94 -1.86 29.35
C LYS A 140 18.86 -0.66 29.09
N ASP A 141 19.70 -0.74 28.07
CA ASP A 141 20.71 0.28 27.74
C ASP A 141 20.44 0.96 26.38
N LYS A 142 19.24 0.79 25.84
CA LYS A 142 18.86 1.30 24.53
C LYS A 142 18.02 2.57 24.64
N PRO A 143 18.09 3.47 23.64
CA PRO A 143 17.19 4.61 23.57
C PRO A 143 15.72 4.14 23.56
N HIS A 144 14.82 4.95 24.09
CA HIS A 144 13.39 4.64 24.02
C HIS A 144 12.93 4.41 22.57
N PRO A 145 12.06 3.43 22.26
CA PRO A 145 11.65 3.11 20.88
C PRO A 145 11.18 4.31 20.05
N PHE A 146 10.46 5.25 20.69
CA PHE A 146 10.05 6.50 20.04
C PHE A 146 11.24 7.35 19.55
N ILE A 147 12.32 7.43 20.35
CA ILE A 147 13.54 8.14 19.97
C ILE A 147 14.25 7.42 18.83
N GLN A 148 14.25 6.08 18.86
CA GLN A 148 14.83 5.27 17.78
C GLN A 148 14.10 5.52 16.45
N ILE A 149 12.75 5.57 16.46
CA ILE A 149 11.94 5.85 15.27
C ILE A 149 12.26 7.25 14.71
N LEU A 150 12.26 8.29 15.57
CA LEU A 150 12.57 9.65 15.13
C LEU A 150 14.00 9.78 14.61
N SER A 151 14.94 9.11 15.27
CA SER A 151 16.35 9.10 14.87
C SER A 151 16.55 8.39 13.54
N ALA A 152 15.90 7.24 13.33
CA ALA A 152 15.89 6.53 12.06
C ALA A 152 15.33 7.42 10.93
N LEU A 153 14.18 8.06 11.13
CA LEU A 153 13.59 8.96 10.13
C LEU A 153 14.51 10.13 9.79
N LEU A 154 15.05 10.81 10.81
CA LEU A 154 15.95 11.94 10.61
C LEU A 154 17.23 11.53 9.86
N VAL A 155 17.84 10.40 10.25
CA VAL A 155 19.06 9.93 9.62
C VAL A 155 18.81 9.44 8.20
N VAL A 156 17.72 8.72 7.94
CA VAL A 156 17.36 8.24 6.60
C VAL A 156 17.09 9.39 5.64
N LEU A 157 16.43 10.46 6.11
CA LEU A 157 16.01 11.57 5.25
C LEU A 157 17.06 12.68 5.11
N SER A 158 17.89 12.93 6.13
CA SER A 158 18.80 14.08 6.15
C SER A 158 19.80 14.10 4.99
N VAL A 159 20.63 13.07 4.85
CA VAL A 159 21.69 13.03 3.81
C VAL A 159 21.11 13.09 2.39
N PRO A 160 20.07 12.31 2.02
CA PRO A 160 19.47 12.40 0.69
C PRO A 160 18.90 13.76 0.37
N ILE A 161 18.22 14.39 1.33
CA ILE A 161 17.63 15.72 1.14
C ILE A 161 18.72 16.78 1.00
N ILE A 162 19.69 16.81 1.91
CA ILE A 162 20.75 17.82 1.90
C ILE A 162 21.59 17.70 0.63
N LEU A 163 22.06 16.50 0.29
CA LEU A 163 22.88 16.29 -0.90
C LEU A 163 22.06 16.48 -2.19
N GLY A 164 20.81 16.04 -2.22
CA GLY A 164 19.91 16.26 -3.35
C GLY A 164 19.68 17.75 -3.62
N MET A 165 19.35 18.52 -2.58
CA MET A 165 19.18 19.97 -2.70
C MET A 165 20.48 20.66 -3.09
N ALA A 166 21.61 20.29 -2.48
CA ALA A 166 22.92 20.85 -2.83
C ALA A 166 23.27 20.61 -4.31
N LEU A 167 23.04 19.38 -4.81
CA LEU A 167 23.19 19.08 -6.23
C LEU A 167 22.22 19.89 -7.09
N GLY A 168 20.98 20.11 -6.65
CA GLY A 168 20.03 20.97 -7.33
C GLY A 168 20.49 22.43 -7.45
N TYR A 169 21.14 22.97 -6.42
CA TYR A 169 21.72 24.31 -6.48
C TYR A 169 22.94 24.39 -7.42
N ILE A 170 23.76 23.34 -7.46
CA ILE A 170 24.92 23.26 -8.37
C ILE A 170 24.48 23.02 -9.82
N ILE A 171 23.41 22.24 -10.01
CA ILE A 171 22.85 21.85 -11.30
C ILE A 171 21.37 22.27 -11.33
N PRO A 172 21.07 23.55 -11.66
CA PRO A 172 19.69 24.07 -11.62
C PRO A 172 18.68 23.31 -12.48
N TYR A 173 19.14 22.60 -13.52
CA TYR A 173 18.31 21.71 -14.33
C TYR A 173 17.56 20.66 -13.50
N LEU A 174 18.13 20.21 -12.37
CA LEU A 174 17.48 19.25 -11.48
C LEU A 174 16.23 19.82 -10.80
N PHE A 175 16.16 21.13 -10.57
CA PHE A 175 14.93 21.76 -10.07
C PHE A 175 13.86 21.93 -11.15
N VAL A 176 14.22 21.85 -12.42
CA VAL A 176 13.26 21.81 -13.53
C VAL A 176 12.79 20.37 -13.77
N ASN A 177 13.70 19.41 -13.67
CA ASN A 177 13.42 17.98 -13.82
C ASN A 177 13.33 17.28 -12.45
N TYR A 178 12.21 17.49 -11.75
CA TYR A 178 11.98 16.94 -10.41
C TYR A 178 12.08 15.40 -10.37
N ASN A 179 11.67 14.71 -11.43
CA ASN A 179 11.78 13.25 -11.51
C ASN A 179 13.25 12.81 -11.42
N LEU A 180 14.14 13.46 -12.18
CA LEU A 180 15.57 13.19 -12.13
C LEU A 180 16.17 13.53 -10.75
N LEU A 181 15.76 14.64 -10.15
CA LEU A 181 16.19 15.01 -8.79
C LEU A 181 15.79 13.95 -7.77
N VAL A 182 14.53 13.47 -7.81
CA VAL A 182 14.05 12.42 -6.92
C VAL A 182 14.81 11.11 -7.14
N VAL A 183 15.08 10.70 -8.39
CA VAL A 183 15.91 9.52 -8.68
C VAL A 183 17.28 9.63 -8.04
N ILE A 184 17.95 10.78 -8.21
CA ILE A 184 19.27 11.03 -7.62
C ILE A 184 19.18 10.94 -6.09
N MET A 185 18.17 11.54 -5.47
CA MET A 185 17.95 11.46 -4.03
C MET A 185 17.73 10.02 -3.55
N LEU A 186 16.99 9.20 -4.29
CA LEU A 186 16.79 7.80 -3.96
C LEU A 186 18.08 6.97 -4.07
N ILE A 187 18.92 7.24 -5.08
CA ILE A 187 20.23 6.60 -5.22
C ILE A 187 21.12 7.00 -4.03
N ILE A 188 21.14 8.29 -3.67
CA ILE A 188 21.88 8.78 -2.49
C ILE A 188 21.36 8.10 -1.22
N ALA A 189 20.04 7.99 -1.05
CA ALA A 189 19.42 7.31 0.08
C ALA A 189 19.86 5.85 0.16
N PHE A 190 19.82 5.11 -0.95
CA PHE A 190 20.25 3.73 -0.98
C PHE A 190 21.73 3.57 -0.59
N VAL A 191 22.62 4.38 -1.18
CA VAL A 191 24.06 4.37 -0.87
C VAL A 191 24.31 4.74 0.60
N TRP A 192 23.59 5.74 1.10
CA TRP A 192 23.68 6.20 2.48
C TRP A 192 23.26 5.11 3.48
N LEU A 193 22.10 4.49 3.27
CA LEU A 193 21.61 3.40 4.11
C LEU A 193 22.54 2.19 4.08
N PHE A 194 23.08 1.84 2.91
CA PHE A 194 24.05 0.76 2.78
C PHE A 194 25.36 1.07 3.51
N PHE A 195 25.85 2.31 3.42
CA PHE A 195 27.01 2.77 4.16
C PHE A 195 26.79 2.69 5.67
N LEU A 196 25.65 3.20 6.16
CA LEU A 196 25.28 3.16 7.58
C LEU A 196 25.23 1.72 8.11
N TYR A 197 24.55 0.83 7.39
CA TYR A 197 24.47 -0.58 7.75
C TYR A 197 25.86 -1.21 7.88
N LYS A 198 26.75 -1.00 6.88
CA LYS A 198 28.12 -1.51 6.91
C LYS A 198 28.95 -0.89 8.03
N LEU A 199 28.83 0.41 8.27
CA LEU A 199 29.55 1.12 9.32
C LEU A 199 29.23 0.50 10.69
N ILE A 200 27.93 0.32 10.98
CA ILE A 200 27.47 -0.25 12.25
C ILE A 200 27.91 -1.70 12.38
N LYS A 201 27.69 -2.51 11.34
CA LYS A 201 27.97 -3.95 11.38
C LYS A 201 29.47 -4.29 11.45
N ASN A 202 30.32 -3.52 10.78
CA ASN A 202 31.76 -3.79 10.73
C ASN A 202 32.52 -3.27 11.95
N ASN A 203 31.88 -2.47 12.83
CA ASN A 203 32.53 -1.88 14.00
C ASN A 203 31.78 -2.19 15.31
N PRO A 204 31.52 -3.46 15.63
CA PRO A 204 30.70 -3.84 16.79
C PRO A 204 31.35 -3.47 18.14
N GLU A 205 32.67 -3.39 18.19
CA GLU A 205 33.43 -3.07 19.41
C GLU A 205 33.55 -1.56 19.68
N ASN A 206 33.24 -0.71 18.69
CA ASN A 206 33.34 0.74 18.88
C ASN A 206 32.10 1.27 19.62
N THR A 207 32.31 1.74 20.85
CA THR A 207 31.23 2.22 21.74
C THR A 207 30.38 3.34 21.12
N ALA A 208 30.98 4.27 20.37
CA ALA A 208 30.25 5.36 19.75
C ALA A 208 29.38 4.88 18.58
N ILE A 209 29.93 4.01 17.73
CA ILE A 209 29.19 3.41 16.60
C ILE A 209 28.08 2.50 17.12
N LYS A 210 28.32 1.74 18.18
CA LYS A 210 27.31 0.90 18.82
C LYS A 210 26.12 1.73 19.33
N LYS A 211 26.38 2.80 20.10
CA LYS A 211 25.32 3.71 20.58
C LYS A 211 24.55 4.37 19.44
N PHE A 212 25.25 4.70 18.35
CA PHE A 212 24.60 5.21 17.14
C PHE A 212 23.75 4.14 16.44
N GLY A 213 24.22 2.89 16.39
CA GLY A 213 23.46 1.74 15.92
C GLY A 213 22.20 1.49 16.76
N ASP A 214 22.27 1.65 18.08
CA ASP A 214 21.11 1.53 18.97
C ASP A 214 20.03 2.59 18.69
N LEU A 215 20.41 3.78 18.22
CA LEU A 215 19.46 4.81 17.75
C LEU A 215 18.79 4.44 16.42
N LEU A 216 19.44 3.58 15.62
CA LEU A 216 18.98 3.15 14.30
C LEU A 216 18.50 1.70 14.29
N MET A 217 18.14 1.17 15.47
CA MET A 217 17.72 -0.22 15.63
C MET A 217 16.61 -0.65 14.65
N PRO A 218 15.53 0.11 14.41
CA PRO A 218 14.50 -0.28 13.45
C PRO A 218 15.05 -0.49 12.03
N LEU A 219 16.02 0.32 11.61
CA LEU A 219 16.69 0.19 10.31
C LEU A 219 17.56 -1.06 10.27
N MET A 220 18.30 -1.33 11.34
CA MET A 220 19.15 -2.52 11.45
C MET A 220 18.32 -3.79 11.45
N GLU A 221 17.25 -3.85 12.24
CA GLU A 221 16.31 -4.98 12.31
C GLU A 221 15.66 -5.25 10.95
N ALA A 222 15.18 -4.21 10.27
CA ALA A 222 14.62 -4.35 8.92
C ALA A 222 15.66 -4.87 7.92
N SER A 223 16.89 -4.35 7.96
CA SER A 223 17.97 -4.75 7.06
C SER A 223 18.41 -6.20 7.29
N GLU A 224 18.48 -6.64 8.54
CA GLU A 224 18.80 -8.02 8.90
C GLU A 224 17.67 -8.98 8.54
N ALA A 225 16.41 -8.61 8.83
CA ALA A 225 15.26 -9.41 8.44
C ALA A 225 15.14 -9.55 6.91
N ILE A 226 15.46 -8.50 6.13
CA ILE A 226 15.53 -8.60 4.66
C ILE A 226 16.58 -9.61 4.22
N LYS A 227 17.76 -9.60 4.85
CA LYS A 227 18.85 -10.53 4.52
C LYS A 227 18.46 -11.98 4.84
N ASP A 228 17.78 -12.19 5.96
CA ASP A 228 17.38 -13.52 6.44
C ASP A 228 16.04 -13.99 5.86
N MET A 229 15.44 -13.22 4.94
CA MET A 229 14.15 -13.55 4.34
C MET A 229 14.15 -14.94 3.68
N PRO A 230 13.10 -15.76 3.92
CA PRO A 230 12.92 -17.01 3.21
C PRO A 230 12.87 -16.82 1.69
N ALA A 231 13.34 -17.81 0.93
CA ALA A 231 13.32 -17.77 -0.54
C ALA A 231 11.91 -17.55 -1.11
N PHE A 232 10.86 -17.96 -0.39
CA PHE A 232 9.48 -17.67 -0.77
C PHE A 232 9.21 -16.15 -0.83
N MET A 233 9.68 -15.38 0.15
CA MET A 233 9.46 -13.93 0.21
C MET A 233 10.20 -13.21 -0.92
N TRP A 234 11.40 -13.64 -1.30
CA TRP A 234 12.10 -13.10 -2.47
C TRP A 234 11.35 -13.35 -3.78
N ARG A 235 10.75 -14.54 -3.94
CA ARG A 235 9.89 -14.83 -5.10
C ARG A 235 8.62 -13.98 -5.07
N LEU A 236 8.04 -13.76 -3.89
CA LEU A 236 6.89 -12.88 -3.73
C LEU A 236 7.23 -11.43 -4.08
N ALA A 237 8.39 -10.94 -3.65
CA ALA A 237 8.88 -9.60 -3.98
C ALA A 237 8.96 -9.39 -5.50
N ALA A 238 9.41 -10.40 -6.25
CA ALA A 238 9.43 -10.34 -7.71
C ALA A 238 8.01 -10.26 -8.32
N VAL A 239 7.05 -11.03 -7.80
CA VAL A 239 5.63 -10.93 -8.24
C VAL A 239 5.07 -9.55 -7.91
N TYR A 240 5.33 -9.08 -6.69
CA TYR A 240 4.88 -7.78 -6.19
C TYR A 240 5.44 -6.64 -7.01
N PHE A 241 6.70 -6.73 -7.44
CA PHE A 241 7.30 -5.76 -8.34
C PHE A 241 6.46 -5.53 -9.59
N PHE A 242 6.18 -6.59 -10.35
CA PHE A 242 5.41 -6.44 -11.60
C PHE A 242 3.95 -6.05 -11.35
N GLN A 243 3.28 -6.64 -10.35
CA GLN A 243 1.87 -6.35 -10.11
C GLN A 243 1.63 -4.91 -9.62
N TRP A 244 2.45 -4.41 -8.71
CA TRP A 244 2.24 -3.09 -8.11
C TRP A 244 2.73 -1.99 -9.03
N TYR A 245 3.77 -2.24 -9.82
CA TYR A 245 4.15 -1.37 -10.94
C TYR A 245 2.98 -1.25 -11.93
N ALA A 246 2.40 -2.37 -12.37
CA ALA A 246 1.24 -2.37 -13.27
C ALA A 246 0.02 -1.65 -12.70
N LEU A 247 -0.28 -1.86 -11.42
CA LEU A 247 -1.44 -1.25 -10.79
C LEU A 247 -1.27 0.27 -10.62
N PHE A 248 -0.05 0.72 -10.38
CA PHE A 248 0.24 2.15 -10.26
C PHE A 248 0.10 2.86 -11.63
N ILE A 249 0.55 2.22 -12.72
CA ILE A 249 0.24 2.68 -14.08
C ILE A 249 -1.28 2.76 -14.28
N TYR A 250 -2.02 1.72 -13.90
CA TYR A 250 -3.48 1.71 -14.05
C TYR A 250 -4.12 2.93 -13.37
N TRP A 251 -3.77 3.22 -12.12
CA TRP A 251 -4.35 4.37 -11.40
C TRP A 251 -3.98 5.72 -12.01
N GLN A 252 -2.77 5.86 -12.57
CA GLN A 252 -2.35 7.10 -13.22
C GLN A 252 -3.00 7.29 -14.61
N PHE A 253 -3.15 6.21 -15.38
CA PHE A 253 -3.49 6.29 -16.81
C PHE A 253 -4.93 5.89 -17.15
N ILE A 254 -5.74 5.41 -16.20
CA ILE A 254 -7.13 5.02 -16.48
C ILE A 254 -7.97 6.19 -17.00
N THR A 255 -7.92 7.35 -16.36
CA THR A 255 -8.69 8.54 -16.79
C THR A 255 -8.23 9.06 -18.15
N PRO A 256 -6.91 9.26 -18.40
CA PRO A 256 -6.41 9.58 -19.75
C PRO A 256 -6.81 8.53 -20.80
N MET A 257 -6.75 7.24 -20.48
CA MET A 257 -7.11 6.17 -21.40
C MET A 257 -8.60 6.23 -21.76
N ILE A 258 -9.50 6.45 -20.81
CA ILE A 258 -10.94 6.63 -21.06
C ILE A 258 -11.18 7.82 -22.00
N LYS A 259 -10.52 8.96 -21.72
CA LYS A 259 -10.64 10.17 -22.55
C LYS A 259 -10.25 9.95 -24.01
N THR A 260 -9.23 9.12 -24.27
CA THR A 260 -8.78 8.80 -25.63
C THR A 260 -9.60 7.68 -26.27
N SER A 261 -10.11 6.73 -25.48
CA SER A 261 -10.76 5.52 -25.99
C SER A 261 -12.26 5.69 -26.23
N ILE A 262 -12.96 6.53 -25.47
CA ILE A 262 -14.41 6.75 -25.55
C ILE A 262 -14.73 7.99 -26.40
N PRO A 263 -15.43 7.86 -27.54
CA PRO A 263 -15.76 8.99 -28.39
C PRO A 263 -16.65 10.02 -27.68
N GLY A 264 -16.24 11.29 -27.69
CA GLY A 264 -17.08 12.42 -27.24
C GLY A 264 -17.20 12.60 -25.73
N ILE A 265 -16.52 11.80 -24.91
CA ILE A 265 -16.55 11.95 -23.45
C ILE A 265 -15.84 13.24 -23.02
N SER A 266 -16.43 13.99 -22.10
CA SER A 266 -15.79 15.18 -21.51
C SER A 266 -14.69 14.77 -20.52
N PRO A 267 -13.72 15.65 -20.20
CA PRO A 267 -12.73 15.38 -19.16
C PRO A 267 -13.35 15.01 -17.81
N ASP A 268 -14.41 15.72 -17.41
CA ASP A 268 -15.13 15.44 -16.17
C ASP A 268 -15.87 14.10 -16.23
N GLY A 269 -16.45 13.76 -17.40
CA GLY A 269 -17.09 12.47 -17.65
C GLY A 269 -16.10 11.31 -17.56
N ALA A 270 -14.89 11.46 -18.12
CA ALA A 270 -13.84 10.46 -18.02
C ALA A 270 -13.39 10.24 -16.57
N LEU A 271 -13.26 11.32 -15.79
CA LEU A 271 -12.93 11.25 -14.37
C LEU A 271 -14.04 10.56 -13.56
N ALA A 272 -15.30 10.93 -13.80
CA ALA A 272 -16.46 10.30 -13.18
C ALA A 272 -16.54 8.80 -13.51
N GLN A 273 -16.28 8.43 -14.76
CA GLN A 273 -16.25 7.04 -15.21
C GLN A 273 -15.10 6.26 -14.54
N ALA A 274 -13.91 6.84 -14.41
CA ALA A 274 -12.81 6.23 -13.66
C ALA A 274 -13.18 6.00 -12.19
N GLY A 275 -13.89 6.95 -11.56
CA GLY A 275 -14.46 6.81 -10.22
C GLY A 275 -15.48 5.67 -10.14
N LEU A 276 -16.38 5.55 -11.12
CA LEU A 276 -17.35 4.45 -11.19
C LEU A 276 -16.68 3.09 -11.37
N MET A 277 -15.63 3.02 -12.20
CA MET A 277 -14.81 1.83 -12.37
C MET A 277 -14.11 1.45 -11.05
N ASN A 278 -13.57 2.44 -10.33
CA ASN A 278 -12.99 2.25 -9.01
C ASN A 278 -14.00 1.68 -8.00
N GLY A 279 -15.19 2.28 -7.93
CA GLY A 279 -16.28 1.77 -7.10
C GLY A 279 -16.69 0.35 -7.49
N THR A 280 -16.74 0.04 -8.78
CA THR A 280 -17.18 -1.26 -9.30
C THR A 280 -16.22 -2.38 -8.88
N TYR A 281 -14.91 -2.24 -9.09
CA TYR A 281 -13.99 -3.32 -8.72
C TYR A 281 -13.92 -3.50 -7.20
N ASN A 282 -14.07 -2.44 -6.41
CA ASN A 282 -14.12 -2.53 -4.94
C ASN A 282 -15.43 -3.16 -4.44
N PHE A 283 -16.56 -2.86 -5.08
CA PHE A 283 -17.83 -3.53 -4.81
C PHE A 283 -17.72 -5.03 -5.09
N VAL A 284 -17.14 -5.39 -6.24
CA VAL A 284 -16.88 -6.81 -6.58
C VAL A 284 -15.97 -7.45 -5.54
N THR A 285 -14.89 -6.76 -5.13
CA THR A 285 -13.97 -7.22 -4.07
C THR A 285 -14.73 -7.57 -2.79
N MET A 286 -15.61 -6.68 -2.33
CA MET A 286 -16.44 -6.90 -1.14
C MET A 286 -17.27 -8.19 -1.25
N ILE A 287 -17.87 -8.44 -2.41
CA ILE A 287 -18.73 -9.62 -2.62
C ILE A 287 -17.91 -10.92 -2.74
N VAL A 288 -16.79 -10.88 -3.46
CA VAL A 288 -16.05 -12.10 -3.83
C VAL A 288 -14.98 -12.50 -2.81
N ALA A 289 -14.52 -11.60 -1.95
CA ALA A 289 -13.41 -11.86 -1.03
C ALA A 289 -13.61 -13.13 -0.18
N LEU A 290 -14.80 -13.34 0.40
CA LEU A 290 -15.08 -14.55 1.17
C LEU A 290 -15.33 -15.79 0.30
N ALA A 291 -15.85 -15.62 -0.92
CA ALA A 291 -15.99 -16.72 -1.87
C ALA A 291 -14.62 -17.29 -2.29
N LEU A 292 -13.55 -16.49 -2.24
CA LEU A 292 -12.19 -16.96 -2.50
C LEU A 292 -11.66 -17.93 -1.44
N VAL A 293 -12.20 -17.92 -0.20
CA VAL A 293 -11.74 -18.81 0.88
C VAL A 293 -11.93 -20.29 0.54
N PRO A 294 -13.14 -20.80 0.24
CA PRO A 294 -13.32 -22.20 -0.13
C PRO A 294 -12.61 -22.56 -1.45
N ILE A 295 -12.51 -21.62 -2.39
CA ILE A 295 -11.80 -21.84 -3.67
C ILE A 295 -10.30 -22.02 -3.42
N ALA A 296 -9.69 -21.18 -2.58
CA ALA A 296 -8.28 -21.28 -2.20
C ALA A 296 -8.00 -22.57 -1.40
N LYS A 297 -8.93 -23.02 -0.54
CA LYS A 297 -8.82 -24.31 0.14
C LYS A 297 -8.87 -25.49 -0.84
N LYS A 298 -9.76 -25.44 -1.85
CA LYS A 298 -9.93 -26.54 -2.82
C LYS A 298 -8.84 -26.61 -3.89
N TYR A 299 -8.44 -25.48 -4.46
CA TYR A 299 -7.52 -25.43 -5.61
C TYR A 299 -6.11 -24.94 -5.25
N GLY A 300 -5.90 -24.52 -4.00
CA GLY A 300 -4.65 -24.00 -3.47
C GLY A 300 -4.48 -22.49 -3.68
N SER A 301 -4.06 -21.79 -2.62
CA SER A 301 -3.82 -20.33 -2.60
C SER A 301 -2.97 -19.83 -3.77
N LYS A 302 -1.88 -20.54 -4.09
CA LYS A 302 -1.00 -20.21 -5.21
C LYS A 302 -1.76 -20.14 -6.54
N ASN A 303 -2.55 -21.16 -6.86
CA ASN A 303 -3.20 -21.26 -8.17
C ASN A 303 -4.32 -20.23 -8.30
N VAL A 304 -5.08 -19.99 -7.22
CA VAL A 304 -6.09 -18.92 -7.18
C VAL A 304 -5.43 -17.56 -7.41
N TYR A 305 -4.29 -17.31 -6.77
CA TYR A 305 -3.55 -16.07 -6.97
C TYR A 305 -3.03 -15.91 -8.41
N VAL A 306 -2.41 -16.95 -8.99
CA VAL A 306 -1.97 -16.93 -10.41
C VAL A 306 -3.13 -16.63 -11.36
N LEU A 307 -4.25 -17.35 -11.23
CA LEU A 307 -5.42 -17.14 -12.09
C LEU A 307 -6.00 -15.74 -11.94
N SER A 308 -6.05 -15.21 -10.71
CA SER A 308 -6.51 -13.86 -10.45
C SER A 308 -5.65 -12.79 -11.15
N LEU A 309 -4.32 -12.96 -11.14
CA LEU A 309 -3.40 -12.05 -11.84
C LEU A 309 -3.55 -12.14 -13.36
N LEU A 310 -3.77 -13.34 -13.91
CA LEU A 310 -4.08 -13.50 -15.34
C LEU A 310 -5.38 -12.81 -15.74
N PHE A 311 -6.45 -12.95 -14.94
CA PHE A 311 -7.71 -12.26 -15.20
C PHE A 311 -7.58 -10.75 -15.08
N THR A 312 -6.81 -10.25 -14.12
CA THR A 312 -6.49 -8.81 -14.03
C THR A 312 -5.73 -8.34 -15.26
N GLY A 313 -4.70 -9.07 -15.70
CA GLY A 313 -3.95 -8.73 -16.92
C GLY A 313 -4.83 -8.72 -18.16
N PHE A 314 -5.70 -9.71 -18.30
CA PHE A 314 -6.70 -9.75 -19.37
C PHE A 314 -7.66 -8.54 -19.32
N ALA A 315 -8.15 -8.18 -18.13
CA ALA A 315 -9.01 -7.03 -17.95
C ALA A 315 -8.34 -5.75 -18.46
N MET A 316 -7.06 -5.53 -18.10
CA MET A 316 -6.29 -4.37 -18.55
C MET A 316 -6.09 -4.37 -20.06
N ILE A 317 -5.79 -5.51 -20.66
CA ILE A 317 -5.61 -5.61 -22.12
C ILE A 317 -6.90 -5.27 -22.86
N VAL A 318 -8.05 -5.71 -22.36
CA VAL A 318 -9.34 -5.50 -23.03
C VAL A 318 -9.85 -4.05 -22.91
N LEU A 319 -9.56 -3.36 -21.79
CA LEU A 319 -10.10 -2.04 -21.48
C LEU A 319 -10.05 -1.02 -22.64
N PRO A 320 -8.91 -0.78 -23.31
CA PRO A 320 -8.82 0.27 -24.32
C PRO A 320 -9.64 0.04 -25.59
N PHE A 321 -10.04 -1.22 -25.81
CA PHE A 321 -10.82 -1.63 -26.98
C PHE A 321 -12.32 -1.44 -26.78
N ILE A 322 -12.78 -1.19 -25.55
CA ILE A 322 -14.18 -0.95 -25.25
C ILE A 322 -14.51 0.52 -25.53
N LYS A 323 -15.55 0.75 -26.35
CA LYS A 323 -15.99 2.09 -26.78
C LYS A 323 -17.24 2.60 -26.06
N ASN A 324 -17.80 1.79 -25.16
CA ASN A 324 -19.00 2.11 -24.39
C ASN A 324 -18.67 2.15 -22.90
N GLU A 325 -19.08 3.23 -22.25
CA GLU A 325 -18.81 3.54 -20.84
C GLU A 325 -19.30 2.44 -19.90
N TYR A 326 -20.51 1.91 -20.12
CA TYR A 326 -21.10 0.88 -19.28
C TYR A 326 -20.39 -0.47 -19.43
N PHE A 327 -19.91 -0.79 -20.64
CA PHE A 327 -19.16 -2.02 -20.86
C PHE A 327 -17.76 -2.00 -20.22
N LEU A 328 -17.19 -0.82 -19.92
CA LEU A 328 -15.92 -0.73 -19.16
C LEU A 328 -16.03 -1.30 -17.74
N LEU A 329 -17.25 -1.43 -17.20
CA LEU A 329 -17.49 -2.01 -15.88
C LEU A 329 -17.33 -3.53 -15.87
N LEU A 330 -17.42 -4.20 -17.02
CA LEU A 330 -17.29 -5.66 -17.09
C LEU A 330 -15.85 -6.13 -16.78
N PRO A 331 -14.78 -5.56 -17.37
CA PRO A 331 -13.41 -5.82 -16.93
C PRO A 331 -13.14 -5.54 -15.45
N MET A 332 -13.89 -4.62 -14.83
CA MET A 332 -13.74 -4.31 -13.40
C MET A 332 -14.16 -5.47 -12.48
N ILE A 333 -14.96 -6.42 -12.98
CA ILE A 333 -15.25 -7.65 -12.24
C ILE A 333 -13.98 -8.49 -12.07
N PHE A 334 -13.21 -8.66 -13.14
CA PHE A 334 -11.95 -9.40 -13.09
C PHE A 334 -10.91 -8.68 -12.23
N LEU A 335 -10.79 -7.36 -12.37
CA LEU A 335 -9.93 -6.56 -11.50
C LEU A 335 -10.35 -6.66 -10.02
N GLY A 336 -11.66 -6.69 -9.71
CA GLY A 336 -12.15 -6.84 -8.35
C GLY A 336 -11.80 -8.19 -7.73
N ILE A 337 -11.91 -9.29 -8.50
CA ILE A 337 -11.44 -10.60 -8.08
C ILE A 337 -9.91 -10.59 -7.84
N GLY A 338 -9.17 -9.95 -8.76
CA GLY A 338 -7.74 -9.72 -8.64
C GLY A 338 -7.36 -8.96 -7.38
N TRP A 339 -8.03 -7.84 -7.10
CA TRP A 339 -7.81 -6.99 -5.93
C TRP A 339 -8.07 -7.75 -4.63
N ALA A 340 -9.17 -8.50 -4.54
CA ALA A 340 -9.44 -9.37 -3.40
C ALA A 340 -8.35 -10.43 -3.20
N CYS A 341 -7.84 -11.03 -4.29
CA CYS A 341 -6.75 -12.00 -4.21
C CYS A 341 -5.43 -11.35 -3.75
N MET A 342 -5.05 -10.21 -4.33
CA MET A 342 -3.81 -9.49 -4.01
C MET A 342 -3.77 -9.01 -2.56
N MET A 343 -4.92 -8.59 -2.00
CA MET A 343 -5.01 -8.09 -0.63
C MET A 343 -5.10 -9.19 0.43
N GLY A 344 -5.57 -10.39 0.08
CA GLY A 344 -5.78 -11.47 1.05
C GLY A 344 -4.79 -12.63 0.94
N ILE A 345 -4.62 -13.17 -0.27
CA ILE A 345 -3.95 -14.47 -0.46
C ILE A 345 -2.44 -14.42 -0.13
N PRO A 346 -1.66 -13.45 -0.64
CA PRO A 346 -0.24 -13.35 -0.32
C PRO A 346 0.04 -13.29 1.18
N TYR A 347 -0.71 -12.48 1.94
CA TYR A 347 -0.56 -12.38 3.39
C TYR A 347 -0.85 -13.71 4.08
N SER A 348 -1.86 -14.44 3.61
CA SER A 348 -2.14 -15.79 4.12
C SER A 348 -1.02 -16.79 3.84
N MET A 349 -0.32 -16.67 2.71
CA MET A 349 0.81 -17.53 2.37
C MET A 349 2.07 -17.16 3.16
N VAL A 350 2.36 -15.87 3.30
CA VAL A 350 3.51 -15.36 4.06
C VAL A 350 3.39 -15.71 5.54
N SER A 351 2.19 -15.56 6.12
CA SER A 351 1.96 -15.83 7.55
C SER A 351 2.20 -17.27 7.98
N LYS A 352 2.15 -18.23 7.03
CA LYS A 352 2.44 -19.65 7.25
C LYS A 352 3.94 -19.99 7.19
N ILE A 353 4.79 -19.04 6.81
CA ILE A 353 6.22 -19.27 6.58
C ILE A 353 7.06 -18.50 7.59
N ILE A 354 6.59 -17.33 8.02
CA ILE A 354 7.30 -16.47 8.96
C ILE A 354 7.07 -16.93 10.40
N SER A 355 8.10 -16.84 11.23
CA SER A 355 7.99 -17.13 12.66
C SER A 355 7.08 -16.12 13.37
N HIS A 356 6.39 -16.59 14.40
CA HIS A 356 5.49 -15.76 15.21
C HIS A 356 6.23 -14.55 15.81
N GLU A 357 7.44 -14.76 16.33
CA GLU A 357 8.26 -13.72 16.98
C GLU A 357 8.63 -12.55 16.07
N ARG A 358 8.77 -12.79 14.75
CA ARG A 358 9.18 -11.76 13.77
C ARG A 358 8.04 -11.35 12.85
N ARG A 359 6.80 -11.72 13.17
CA ARG A 359 5.66 -11.51 12.28
C ARG A 359 5.47 -10.04 11.93
N GLY A 360 5.55 -9.15 12.92
CA GLY A 360 5.43 -7.70 12.71
C GLY A 360 6.48 -7.15 11.73
N VAL A 361 7.76 -7.54 11.89
CA VAL A 361 8.85 -7.09 11.02
C VAL A 361 8.63 -7.56 9.59
N TYR A 362 8.28 -8.83 9.39
CA TYR A 362 8.02 -9.36 8.05
C TYR A 362 6.77 -8.77 7.39
N MET A 363 5.73 -8.42 8.16
CA MET A 363 4.57 -7.69 7.62
C MET A 363 4.99 -6.30 7.11
N GLY A 364 5.83 -5.59 7.87
CA GLY A 364 6.44 -4.33 7.41
C GLY A 364 7.26 -4.51 6.13
N ILE A 365 8.02 -5.59 6.01
CA ILE A 365 8.77 -5.90 4.79
C ILE A 365 7.84 -6.18 3.60
N VAL A 366 6.74 -6.90 3.80
CA VAL A 366 5.74 -7.10 2.74
C VAL A 366 5.19 -5.74 2.27
N ASN A 367 4.96 -4.78 3.16
CA ASN A 367 4.55 -3.44 2.76
C ASN A 367 5.64 -2.72 1.94
N MET A 368 6.93 -2.87 2.29
CA MET A 368 8.02 -2.36 1.46
C MET A 368 8.02 -2.97 0.05
N MET A 369 7.64 -4.26 -0.09
CA MET A 369 7.47 -4.89 -1.41
C MET A 369 6.32 -4.29 -2.24
N ILE A 370 5.42 -3.52 -1.63
CA ILE A 370 4.33 -2.79 -2.30
C ILE A 370 4.80 -1.39 -2.69
N VAL A 371 5.42 -0.67 -1.76
CA VAL A 371 5.82 0.74 -1.93
C VAL A 371 7.03 0.89 -2.86
N ILE A 372 8.05 0.02 -2.75
CA ILE A 372 9.26 0.13 -3.57
C ILE A 372 8.94 0.05 -5.08
N PRO A 373 8.13 -0.91 -5.57
CA PRO A 373 7.73 -0.93 -6.97
C PRO A 373 6.98 0.32 -7.43
N MET A 374 6.08 0.88 -6.62
CA MET A 374 5.35 2.11 -6.96
C MET A 374 6.29 3.31 -7.05
N LEU A 375 7.28 3.39 -6.15
CA LEU A 375 8.32 4.42 -6.21
C LEU A 375 9.17 4.29 -7.48
N ILE A 376 9.57 3.06 -7.84
CA ILE A 376 10.33 2.79 -9.07
C ILE A 376 9.49 3.14 -10.30
N GLU A 377 8.20 2.78 -10.32
CA GLU A 377 7.28 3.18 -11.39
C GLU A 377 7.24 4.70 -11.55
N THR A 378 7.05 5.44 -10.45
CA THR A 378 6.88 6.90 -10.46
C THR A 378 8.02 7.60 -11.19
N VAL A 379 9.24 7.11 -11.01
CA VAL A 379 10.43 7.73 -11.60
C VAL A 379 10.84 7.15 -12.95
N SER A 380 10.47 5.88 -13.24
CA SER A 380 10.91 5.20 -14.46
C SER A 380 9.87 5.25 -15.57
N PHE A 381 8.59 5.35 -15.24
CA PHE A 381 7.52 5.19 -16.22
C PHE A 381 7.31 6.43 -17.09
N GLY A 382 7.63 7.63 -16.59
CA GLY A 382 7.63 8.86 -17.39
C GLY A 382 8.47 8.75 -18.67
N PRO A 383 9.77 8.44 -18.57
CA PRO A 383 10.59 8.18 -19.76
C PRO A 383 10.11 6.99 -20.61
N ILE A 384 9.57 5.94 -20.00
CA ILE A 384 9.06 4.77 -20.73
C ILE A 384 7.86 5.16 -21.59
N ILE A 385 6.93 5.98 -21.07
CA ILE A 385 5.76 6.38 -21.85
C ILE A 385 6.13 7.37 -22.94
N GLU A 386 6.99 8.35 -22.64
CA GLU A 386 7.45 9.38 -23.59
C GLU A 386 8.19 8.75 -24.78
N PHE A 387 9.25 7.98 -24.50
CA PHE A 387 10.13 7.46 -25.56
C PHE A 387 9.75 6.07 -26.07
N GLY A 388 9.10 5.26 -25.24
CA GLY A 388 8.79 3.85 -25.55
C GLY A 388 7.35 3.62 -25.99
N LEU A 389 6.41 4.45 -25.56
CA LEU A 389 4.96 4.27 -25.80
C LEU A 389 4.30 5.47 -26.50
N ASN A 390 5.09 6.41 -27.05
CA ASN A 390 4.61 7.58 -27.79
C ASN A 390 3.55 8.41 -27.03
N ASP A 391 3.75 8.61 -25.73
CA ASP A 391 2.84 9.35 -24.84
C ASP A 391 1.38 8.86 -24.87
N ASN A 392 1.17 7.57 -25.14
CA ASN A 392 -0.15 7.01 -25.35
C ASN A 392 -0.66 6.24 -24.11
N ALA A 393 -1.71 6.78 -23.49
CA ALA A 393 -2.37 6.17 -22.33
C ALA A 393 -2.96 4.77 -22.61
N ILE A 394 -3.37 4.48 -23.85
CA ILE A 394 -3.81 3.13 -24.24
C ILE A 394 -2.65 2.16 -24.12
N TYR A 395 -1.47 2.52 -24.64
CA TYR A 395 -0.29 1.67 -24.56
C TYR A 395 0.21 1.52 -23.13
N ALA A 396 0.05 2.54 -22.28
CA ALA A 396 0.32 2.42 -20.85
C ALA A 396 -0.54 1.33 -20.18
N ILE A 397 -1.86 1.33 -20.43
CA ILE A 397 -2.76 0.30 -19.88
C ILE A 397 -2.46 -1.10 -20.46
N LEU A 398 -2.11 -1.21 -21.75
CA LEU A 398 -1.68 -2.49 -22.33
C LEU A 398 -0.37 -2.99 -21.69
N PHE A 399 0.59 -2.10 -21.44
CA PHE A 399 1.83 -2.40 -20.75
C PHE A 399 1.57 -2.94 -19.34
N ALA A 400 0.66 -2.30 -18.58
CA ALA A 400 0.22 -2.79 -17.28
C ALA A 400 -0.38 -4.21 -17.37
N GLY A 401 -1.20 -4.47 -18.40
CA GLY A 401 -1.74 -5.80 -18.67
C GLY A 401 -0.67 -6.87 -18.87
N VAL A 402 0.36 -6.59 -19.68
CA VAL A 402 1.52 -7.49 -19.86
C VAL A 402 2.27 -7.73 -18.56
N PHE A 403 2.48 -6.69 -17.75
CA PHE A 403 3.13 -6.81 -16.45
C PHE A 403 2.36 -7.72 -15.48
N PHE A 404 1.02 -7.66 -15.49
CA PHE A 404 0.21 -8.61 -14.72
C PHE A 404 0.37 -10.06 -15.19
N ILE A 405 0.52 -10.30 -16.51
CA ILE A 405 0.82 -11.64 -17.03
C ILE A 405 2.21 -12.11 -16.55
N ILE A 406 3.22 -11.25 -16.57
CA ILE A 406 4.55 -11.57 -16.03
C ILE A 406 4.47 -11.89 -14.53
N ALA A 407 3.73 -11.08 -13.76
CA ALA A 407 3.49 -11.31 -12.34
C ALA A 407 2.84 -12.69 -12.10
N ALA A 408 1.84 -13.05 -12.91
CA ALA A 408 1.19 -14.36 -12.83
C ALA A 408 2.16 -15.51 -13.13
N LEU A 409 3.03 -15.37 -14.14
CA LEU A 409 4.03 -16.38 -14.48
C LEU A 409 5.05 -16.58 -13.36
N LEU A 410 5.49 -15.49 -12.72
CA LEU A 410 6.36 -15.54 -11.54
C LEU A 410 5.64 -16.16 -10.34
N ALA A 411 4.35 -15.87 -10.15
CA ALA A 411 3.54 -16.39 -9.06
C ALA A 411 3.40 -17.92 -9.10
N MET A 412 3.56 -18.55 -10.27
CA MET A 412 3.61 -20.03 -10.38
C MET A 412 4.75 -20.66 -9.56
N ARG A 413 5.79 -19.88 -9.23
CA ARG A 413 6.96 -20.32 -8.44
C ARG A 413 6.77 -20.15 -6.92
N LEU A 414 5.61 -19.65 -6.46
CA LEU A 414 5.27 -19.48 -5.05
C LEU A 414 4.83 -20.80 -4.41
N ASN A 415 5.74 -21.76 -4.35
CA ASN A 415 5.51 -23.03 -3.68
C ASN A 415 5.73 -22.86 -2.17
N LEU A 416 4.69 -23.14 -1.39
CA LEU A 416 4.81 -23.23 0.07
C LEU A 416 5.79 -24.37 0.42
N PRO A 417 6.63 -24.20 1.45
CA PRO A 417 7.41 -25.31 2.00
C PRO A 417 6.47 -26.46 2.36
N LYS A 418 6.87 -27.70 2.07
CA LYS A 418 6.12 -28.87 2.56
C LYS A 418 6.21 -28.84 4.08
N HIS A 419 5.06 -28.75 4.76
CA HIS A 419 5.04 -28.93 6.19
C HIS A 419 5.46 -30.38 6.45
N ASN A 420 6.64 -30.59 7.03
CA ASN A 420 6.88 -31.86 7.71
C ASN A 420 5.87 -31.85 8.86
N SER A 421 4.85 -32.70 8.77
CA SER A 421 4.02 -33.03 9.91
C SER A 421 4.96 -33.39 11.06
N PRO A 422 4.74 -32.89 12.28
CA PRO A 422 5.37 -33.53 13.43
C PRO A 422 4.80 -34.95 13.49
N GLU A 423 5.54 -35.90 12.92
CA GLU A 423 5.40 -37.30 13.30
C GLU A 423 5.61 -37.35 14.81
N THR A 424 4.54 -37.76 15.48
CA THR A 424 4.52 -38.38 16.82
C THR A 424 5.90 -38.63 17.42
N ALA A 425 6.24 -37.86 18.46
CA ALA A 425 7.21 -38.24 19.47
C ALA A 425 6.59 -38.03 20.85
#